data_AF-A0A7Z9Y267-F1
#
_entry.id   AF-A0A7Z9Y267-F1
#
_cell.length_a   1.000
_cell.length_b   1.000
_cell.length_c   1.000
_cell.angle_alpha   90.00
_cell.angle_beta   90.00
_cell.angle_gamma   90.00
#
_symmetry.space_group_name_H-M   'P 1'
#
loop_
_entity.id
_entity.type
_entity.pdbx_description
1 polymer ?
#
loop_
_entity_poly.entity_id
_entity_poly.type
_entity_poly.pdbx_seq_one_letter_code
_entity_poly.pdbx_strand_id
1 'polypeptide(L)'
;MSDLLERPVFEVPTLPPSVAGIRLHHILQDAIQAQGGWVFDGMEAVGAEMDGGRVTAVITETAARNRAHRAQNYVLSTGGILGGGIYAGYEGGVQEVIFDLPVNAPDNHLDWFHTDFMDKRGHPIYQTGISVNEQFQPVNGSEQPLLSNLFAAGATLAHCEPIRERSFEGVALVTGYVAGRLAV
;
A
#
# COMPACT_ATOMS: atom_id res chain seq x y z
N MET A 1 29.32 -13.91 19.18
CA MET A 1 29.07 -15.04 18.26
C MET A 1 30.17 -15.11 17.19
N SER A 2 30.38 -14.06 16.40
CA SER A 2 31.51 -14.01 15.43
C SER A 2 32.87 -14.22 16.07
N ASP A 3 33.15 -13.55 17.19
CA ASP A 3 34.43 -13.71 17.90
C ASP A 3 34.62 -15.11 18.49
N LEU A 4 33.52 -15.80 18.83
CA LEU A 4 33.55 -17.17 19.35
C LEU A 4 33.76 -18.21 18.24
N LEU A 5 33.29 -17.91 17.03
CA LEU A 5 33.33 -18.80 15.87
C LEU A 5 34.48 -18.49 14.90
N GLU A 6 35.27 -17.43 15.19
CA GLU A 6 36.31 -16.89 14.30
C GLU A 6 35.83 -16.70 12.85
N ARG A 7 34.54 -16.36 12.68
CA ARG A 7 33.88 -16.23 11.37
C ARG A 7 32.90 -15.06 11.35
N PRO A 8 32.74 -14.38 10.20
CA PRO A 8 31.66 -13.41 10.01
C PRO A 8 30.31 -14.09 10.24
N VAL A 9 29.49 -13.53 11.14
CA VAL A 9 28.11 -13.96 11.36
C VAL A 9 27.23 -12.79 10.97
N PHE A 10 26.24 -13.05 10.14
CA PHE A 10 25.26 -12.06 9.73
C PHE A 10 23.86 -12.66 9.83
N GLU A 11 22.86 -11.78 9.89
CA GLU A 11 21.47 -12.18 9.95
C GLU A 11 20.95 -12.52 8.54
N VAL A 12 20.28 -13.67 8.42
CA VAL A 12 19.60 -14.07 7.18
C VAL A 12 18.11 -13.80 7.35
N PRO A 13 17.49 -12.94 6.51
CA PRO A 13 16.05 -12.74 6.54
C PRO A 13 15.32 -14.06 6.28
N THR A 14 14.38 -14.41 7.18
CA THR A 14 13.54 -15.60 7.05
C THR A 14 12.12 -15.23 6.64
N LEU A 15 11.29 -16.23 6.33
CA LEU A 15 9.84 -16.03 6.24
C LEU A 15 9.28 -15.44 7.55
N PRO A 16 8.10 -14.78 7.51
CA PRO A 16 7.50 -14.21 8.70
C PRO A 16 7.32 -15.24 9.84
N PRO A 17 7.62 -14.86 11.10
CA PRO A 17 8.20 -13.57 11.51
C PRO A 17 9.70 -13.45 11.20
N SER A 18 10.11 -12.31 10.65
CA SER A 18 11.52 -11.99 10.33
C SER A 18 12.09 -10.99 11.34
N VAL A 19 13.17 -11.36 12.05
CA VAL A 19 13.79 -10.53 13.09
C VAL A 19 14.28 -9.19 12.53
N ALA A 20 14.96 -9.21 11.38
CA ALA A 20 15.40 -7.99 10.69
C ALA A 20 14.21 -7.11 10.29
N GLY A 21 13.11 -7.72 9.84
CA GLY A 21 11.88 -7.01 9.49
C GLY A 21 11.25 -6.30 10.69
N ILE A 22 11.14 -7.00 11.83
CA ILE A 22 10.65 -6.41 13.08
C ILE A 22 11.53 -5.24 13.54
N ARG A 23 12.86 -5.40 13.45
CA ARG A 23 13.80 -4.33 13.80
C ARG A 23 13.65 -3.12 12.88
N LEU A 24 13.49 -3.34 11.56
CA LEU A 24 13.25 -2.27 10.60
C LEU A 24 11.94 -1.53 10.88
N HIS A 25 10.87 -2.26 11.20
CA HIS A 25 9.58 -1.68 11.56
C HIS A 25 9.70 -0.72 12.75
N HIS A 26 10.36 -1.13 13.84
CA HIS A 26 10.58 -0.26 15.00
C HIS A 26 11.40 0.98 14.65
N ILE A 27 12.49 0.83 13.87
CA ILE A 27 13.32 1.98 13.44
C ILE A 27 12.49 3.03 12.69
N LEU A 28 11.58 2.59 11.80
CA LEU A 28 10.72 3.48 11.03
C LEU A 28 9.68 4.16 11.91
N GLN A 29 9.05 3.43 12.84
CA GLN A 29 8.10 4.00 13.80
C GLN A 29 8.78 5.04 14.71
N ASP A 30 9.94 4.71 15.27
CA ASP A 30 10.73 5.61 16.13
C ASP A 30 11.13 6.87 15.37
N ALA A 31 11.51 6.75 14.09
CA ALA A 31 11.85 7.90 13.25
C ALA A 31 10.66 8.84 13.03
N ILE A 32 9.46 8.31 12.82
CA ILE A 32 8.22 9.12 12.68
C ILE A 32 7.93 9.85 14.00
N GLN A 33 7.97 9.12 15.12
CA GLN A 33 7.68 9.67 16.44
C GLN A 33 8.70 10.73 16.88
N ALA A 34 9.99 10.53 16.58
CA ALA A 34 11.05 11.49 16.85
C ALA A 34 10.86 12.83 16.10
N GLN A 35 10.13 12.82 14.98
CA GLN A 35 9.76 14.02 14.23
C GLN A 35 8.39 14.60 14.64
N GLY A 36 7.80 14.10 15.74
CA GLY A 36 6.50 14.56 16.24
C GLY A 36 5.29 13.93 15.56
N GLY A 37 5.49 12.94 14.68
CA GLY A 37 4.40 12.18 14.08
C GLY A 37 3.77 11.19 15.05
N TRP A 38 2.56 10.72 14.73
CA TRP A 38 1.87 9.68 15.49
C TRP A 38 1.71 8.42 14.64
N VAL A 39 1.95 7.28 15.27
CA VAL A 39 1.70 5.95 14.70
C VAL A 39 0.65 5.28 15.58
N PHE A 40 -0.37 4.72 14.95
CA PHE A 40 -1.52 4.13 15.60
C PHE A 40 -1.60 2.65 15.24
N ASP A 41 -1.40 1.78 16.22
CA ASP A 41 -1.54 0.33 16.04
C ASP A 41 -2.96 -0.13 16.37
N GLY A 42 -3.39 -1.23 15.75
CA GLY A 42 -4.71 -1.84 16.00
C GLY A 42 -5.89 -0.97 15.54
N MET A 43 -5.66 -0.03 14.62
CA MET A 43 -6.71 0.80 14.00
C MET A 43 -6.78 0.49 12.51
N GLU A 44 -7.75 -0.33 12.13
CA GLU A 44 -8.01 -0.63 10.72
C GLU A 44 -8.87 0.47 10.11
N ALA A 45 -8.44 1.04 8.99
CA ALA A 45 -9.24 1.99 8.23
C ALA A 45 -10.29 1.23 7.41
N VAL A 46 -11.56 1.59 7.60
CA VAL A 46 -12.72 0.86 7.06
C VAL A 46 -13.60 1.72 6.15
N GLY A 47 -13.21 2.97 5.91
CA GLY A 47 -13.97 3.88 5.05
C GLY A 47 -13.49 5.32 5.11
N ALA A 48 -14.14 6.19 4.36
CA ALA A 48 -13.89 7.64 4.37
C ALA A 48 -15.17 8.46 4.24
N GLU A 49 -15.16 9.67 4.82
CA GLU A 49 -16.12 10.73 4.53
C GLU A 49 -15.54 11.60 3.40
N MET A 50 -16.35 11.87 2.37
CA MET A 50 -15.96 12.66 1.21
C MET A 50 -17.02 13.71 0.91
N ASP A 51 -16.58 14.92 0.55
CA ASP A 51 -17.46 16.02 0.15
C ASP A 51 -16.76 16.88 -0.92
N GLY A 52 -17.50 17.26 -1.96
CA GLY A 52 -16.99 18.15 -3.01
C GLY A 52 -15.68 17.72 -3.69
N GLY A 53 -15.45 16.41 -3.89
CA GLY A 53 -14.20 15.91 -4.50
C GLY A 53 -12.99 16.00 -3.57
N ARG A 54 -13.23 15.95 -2.25
CA ARG A 54 -12.20 15.96 -1.21
C ARG A 54 -12.53 14.96 -0.11
N VAL A 55 -11.49 14.38 0.48
CA VAL A 55 -11.60 13.58 1.70
C VAL A 55 -11.72 14.54 2.90
N THR A 56 -12.73 14.34 3.74
CA THR A 56 -12.96 15.13 4.96
C THR A 56 -12.63 14.36 6.23
N ALA A 57 -12.70 13.03 6.20
CA ALA A 57 -12.21 12.14 7.25
C ALA A 57 -11.90 10.73 6.73
N VAL A 58 -10.95 10.05 7.35
CA VAL A 58 -10.80 8.58 7.27
C VAL A 58 -11.41 7.97 8.52
N ILE A 59 -12.15 6.88 8.37
CA ILE A 59 -12.86 6.18 9.44
C ILE A 59 -12.10 4.91 9.79
N THR A 60 -11.73 4.75 11.06
CA THR A 60 -11.15 3.49 11.57
C THR A 60 -12.12 2.75 12.47
N GLU A 61 -12.12 1.43 12.39
CA GLU A 61 -12.85 0.58 13.33
C GLU A 61 -12.13 0.60 14.69
N THR A 62 -12.92 0.63 15.77
CA THR A 62 -12.42 0.43 17.14
C THR A 62 -13.41 -0.45 17.90
N ALA A 63 -12.95 -1.08 18.99
CA ALA A 63 -13.78 -1.98 19.80
C ALA A 63 -15.07 -1.37 20.36
N ALA A 64 -15.17 -0.03 20.43
CA ALA A 64 -16.34 0.67 20.98
C ALA A 64 -17.16 1.38 19.90
N ARG A 65 -16.50 2.21 19.07
CA ARG A 65 -17.16 3.00 18.02
C ARG A 65 -16.16 3.42 16.96
N ASN A 66 -16.59 3.45 15.71
CA ASN A 66 -15.77 4.00 14.62
C ASN A 66 -15.27 5.41 14.95
N ARG A 67 -14.00 5.66 14.63
CA ARG A 67 -13.32 6.94 14.89
C ARG A 67 -13.02 7.64 13.57
N ALA A 68 -13.41 8.91 13.48
CA ALA A 68 -13.07 9.77 12.35
C ALA A 68 -11.73 10.47 12.59
N HIS A 69 -10.83 10.39 11.62
CA HIS A 69 -9.52 11.06 11.59
C HIS A 69 -9.54 12.13 10.51
N ARG A 70 -9.36 13.38 10.90
CA ARG A 70 -9.44 14.55 10.00
C ARG A 70 -8.05 15.11 9.74
N ALA A 71 -7.73 15.30 8.47
CA ALA A 71 -6.50 15.90 7.97
C ALA A 71 -6.77 16.76 6.72
N GLN A 72 -5.80 17.60 6.36
CA GLN A 72 -5.89 18.41 5.14
C GLN A 72 -5.63 17.57 3.88
N ASN A 73 -4.64 16.67 3.96
CA ASN A 73 -4.22 15.75 2.91
C ASN A 73 -4.13 14.32 3.45
N TYR A 74 -4.31 13.34 2.57
CA TYR A 74 -4.27 11.91 2.91
C TYR A 74 -3.38 11.17 1.91
N VAL A 75 -2.67 10.14 2.38
CA VAL A 75 -1.89 9.23 1.53
C VAL A 75 -2.42 7.81 1.72
N LEU A 76 -2.91 7.22 0.64
CA LEU A 76 -3.32 5.82 0.55
C LEU A 76 -2.08 4.94 0.33
N SER A 77 -1.65 4.27 1.39
CA SER A 77 -0.52 3.33 1.38
C SER A 77 -0.89 2.01 2.06
N THR A 78 -2.08 1.49 1.76
CA THR A 78 -2.67 0.28 2.36
C THR A 78 -2.17 -1.02 1.73
N GLY A 79 -1.29 -0.92 0.73
CA GLY A 79 -0.82 -2.04 -0.06
C GLY A 79 -1.85 -2.50 -1.10
N GLY A 80 -1.46 -3.49 -1.89
CA GLY A 80 -2.34 -4.14 -2.86
C GLY A 80 -3.06 -5.33 -2.24
N ILE A 81 -3.30 -6.38 -3.04
CA ILE A 81 -4.04 -7.59 -2.62
C ILE A 81 -3.40 -8.25 -1.39
N LEU A 82 -2.07 -8.44 -1.40
CA LEU A 82 -1.35 -9.04 -0.26
C LEU A 82 -1.31 -8.13 0.97
N GLY A 83 -1.44 -6.81 0.79
CA GLY A 83 -1.43 -5.83 1.88
C GLY A 83 -2.80 -5.61 2.52
N GLY A 84 -3.88 -6.10 1.90
CA GLY A 84 -5.26 -5.94 2.37
C GLY A 84 -5.94 -4.65 1.91
N GLY A 85 -5.22 -3.72 1.28
CA GLY A 85 -5.81 -2.49 0.72
C GLY A 85 -6.70 -2.72 -0.51
N ILE A 86 -6.55 -3.87 -1.17
CA ILE A 86 -7.39 -4.29 -2.29
C ILE A 86 -7.93 -5.68 -1.98
N TYR A 87 -9.25 -5.81 -1.94
CA TYR A 87 -9.92 -7.10 -1.82
C TYR A 87 -10.08 -7.73 -3.20
N ALA A 88 -9.68 -9.00 -3.33
CA ALA A 88 -9.85 -9.80 -4.54
C ALA A 88 -10.73 -11.02 -4.21
N GLY A 89 -12.01 -10.95 -4.59
CA GLY A 89 -13.01 -11.98 -4.31
C GLY A 89 -12.93 -13.15 -5.30
N TYR A 90 -13.32 -14.34 -4.84
CA TYR A 90 -13.31 -15.55 -5.67
C TYR A 90 -14.28 -15.48 -6.87
N GLU A 91 -15.31 -14.62 -6.79
CA GLU A 91 -16.26 -14.39 -7.88
C GLU A 91 -15.71 -13.45 -8.97
N GLY A 92 -14.49 -12.94 -8.79
CA GLY A 92 -13.77 -12.11 -9.75
C GLY A 92 -13.81 -10.61 -9.51
N GLY A 93 -14.53 -10.15 -8.48
CA GLY A 93 -14.53 -8.74 -8.08
C GLY A 93 -13.22 -8.33 -7.42
N VAL A 94 -12.65 -7.21 -7.85
CA VAL A 94 -11.51 -6.55 -7.21
C VAL A 94 -11.93 -5.16 -6.77
N GLN A 95 -11.73 -4.82 -5.49
CA GLN A 95 -12.21 -3.57 -4.91
C GLN A 95 -11.20 -2.96 -3.93
N GLU A 96 -11.05 -1.63 -3.96
CA GLU A 96 -10.31 -0.87 -2.95
C GLU A 96 -11.20 -0.62 -1.73
N VAL A 97 -10.67 -0.85 -0.53
CA VAL A 97 -11.49 -1.10 0.66
C VAL A 97 -11.88 0.15 1.47
N ILE A 98 -11.30 1.34 1.20
CA ILE A 98 -11.51 2.54 2.02
C ILE A 98 -12.32 3.62 1.28
N PHE A 99 -11.95 3.92 0.04
CA PHE A 99 -12.44 5.05 -0.73
C PHE A 99 -13.32 4.65 -1.91
N ASP A 100 -13.46 3.34 -2.17
CA ASP A 100 -14.18 2.79 -3.33
C ASP A 100 -13.58 3.28 -4.66
N LEU A 101 -12.24 3.36 -4.70
CA LEU A 101 -11.52 3.80 -5.89
C LEU A 101 -11.58 2.75 -7.01
N PRO A 102 -11.62 3.18 -8.29
CA PRO A 102 -11.57 2.26 -9.41
C PRO A 102 -10.22 1.55 -9.44
N VAL A 103 -10.26 0.23 -9.30
CA VAL A 103 -9.07 -0.61 -9.37
C VAL A 103 -8.81 -0.99 -10.82
N ASN A 104 -7.58 -0.78 -11.28
CA ASN A 104 -7.11 -1.37 -12.52
C ASN A 104 -6.80 -2.85 -12.26
N ALA A 105 -7.64 -3.75 -12.78
CA ALA A 105 -7.49 -5.19 -12.65
C ALA A 105 -8.02 -5.88 -13.92
N PRO A 106 -7.65 -7.14 -14.19
CA PRO A 106 -8.34 -7.92 -15.21
C PRO A 106 -9.80 -8.14 -14.82
N ASP A 107 -10.72 -7.90 -15.76
CA ASP A 107 -12.17 -7.98 -15.54
C ASP A 107 -12.65 -9.39 -15.15
N ASN A 108 -11.94 -10.43 -15.59
CA ASN A 108 -12.30 -11.82 -15.34
C ASN A 108 -11.23 -12.52 -14.49
N HIS A 109 -11.68 -13.21 -13.44
CA HIS A 109 -10.84 -14.06 -12.59
C HIS A 109 -10.01 -15.07 -13.39
N LEU A 110 -10.54 -15.61 -14.49
CA LEU A 110 -9.80 -16.57 -15.32
C LEU A 110 -8.58 -15.95 -16.01
N ASP A 111 -8.52 -14.62 -16.13
CA ASP A 111 -7.41 -13.89 -16.74
C ASP A 111 -6.37 -13.41 -15.70
N TRP A 112 -6.58 -13.67 -14.41
CA TRP A 112 -5.67 -13.25 -13.34
C TRP A 112 -4.32 -13.92 -13.42
N PHE A 113 -4.30 -15.19 -13.83
CA PHE A 113 -3.11 -16.01 -13.86
C PHE A 113 -2.95 -16.68 -15.22
N HIS A 114 -1.75 -16.60 -15.78
CA HIS A 114 -1.35 -17.53 -16.82
C HIS A 114 -1.24 -18.96 -16.28
N THR A 115 -1.40 -19.94 -17.19
CA THR A 115 -1.36 -21.37 -16.86
C THR A 115 -0.02 -21.78 -16.25
N ASP A 116 1.08 -21.22 -16.75
CA ASP A 116 2.42 -21.49 -16.23
C ASP A 116 2.67 -20.67 -14.97
N PHE A 117 2.89 -21.35 -13.84
CA PHE A 117 3.16 -20.70 -12.54
C PHE A 117 4.38 -19.77 -12.55
N MET A 118 5.35 -20.03 -13.42
CA MET A 118 6.55 -19.20 -13.59
C MET A 118 6.59 -18.55 -14.98
N ASP A 119 5.42 -18.15 -15.50
CA ASP A 119 5.34 -17.44 -16.77
C ASP A 119 6.25 -16.21 -16.74
N LYS A 120 7.12 -16.09 -17.75
CA LYS A 120 8.08 -14.98 -17.84
C LYS A 120 7.40 -13.62 -18.02
N ARG A 121 6.15 -13.62 -18.49
CA ARG A 121 5.30 -12.43 -18.61
C ARG A 121 4.69 -12.00 -17.29
N GLY A 122 4.88 -12.77 -16.21
CA GLY A 122 4.21 -12.53 -14.94
C GLY A 122 2.72 -12.85 -14.98
N HIS A 123 2.02 -12.61 -13.87
CA HIS A 123 0.58 -12.81 -13.79
C HIS A 123 -0.13 -11.44 -13.73
N PRO A 124 -1.15 -11.20 -14.58
CA PRO A 124 -1.84 -9.90 -14.65
C PRO A 124 -2.34 -9.35 -13.31
N ILE A 125 -2.75 -10.24 -12.39
CA ILE A 125 -3.21 -9.85 -11.05
C ILE A 125 -2.16 -9.10 -10.21
N TYR A 126 -0.86 -9.26 -10.53
CA TYR A 126 0.21 -8.59 -9.81
C TYR A 126 0.47 -7.15 -10.27
N GLN A 127 -0.17 -6.73 -11.37
CA GLN A 127 -0.18 -5.33 -11.83
C GLN A 127 -1.42 -4.57 -11.34
N THR A 128 -2.27 -5.26 -10.57
CA THR A 128 -3.52 -4.71 -10.05
C THR A 128 -3.27 -3.63 -9.01
N GLY A 129 -3.96 -2.50 -9.15
CA GLY A 129 -3.81 -1.38 -8.25
C GLY A 129 -4.64 -0.17 -8.64
N ILE A 130 -4.32 0.97 -8.05
CA ILE A 130 -4.92 2.27 -8.34
C ILE A 130 -4.07 3.00 -9.37
N SER A 131 -4.71 3.44 -10.46
CA SER A 131 -4.06 4.35 -11.42
C SER A 131 -3.94 5.74 -10.81
N VAL A 132 -2.80 6.40 -10.99
CA VAL A 132 -2.53 7.75 -10.48
C VAL A 132 -2.03 8.68 -11.59
N ASN A 133 -2.25 9.98 -11.42
CA ASN A 133 -1.62 11.01 -12.26
C ASN A 133 -0.16 11.30 -11.82
N GLU A 134 0.51 12.25 -12.49
CA GLU A 134 1.89 12.65 -12.18
C GLU A 134 2.06 13.22 -10.75
N GLN A 135 0.97 13.70 -10.15
CA GLN A 135 0.93 14.18 -8.77
C GLN A 135 0.61 13.05 -7.78
N PHE A 136 0.64 11.78 -8.20
CA PHE A 136 0.33 10.62 -7.36
C PHE A 136 -1.11 10.61 -6.81
N GLN A 137 -2.04 11.29 -7.49
CA GLN A 137 -3.45 11.33 -7.09
C GLN A 137 -4.25 10.27 -7.86
N PRO A 138 -5.17 9.52 -7.21
CA PRO A 138 -6.00 8.53 -7.88
C PRO A 138 -6.85 9.09 -9.02
N VAL A 139 -6.91 8.37 -10.14
CA VAL A 139 -7.66 8.75 -11.35
C VAL A 139 -8.48 7.61 -11.93
N ASN A 140 -9.50 7.96 -12.73
CA ASN A 140 -10.33 7.02 -13.50
C ASN A 140 -10.19 7.27 -15.00
N GLY A 141 -9.05 6.89 -15.59
CA GLY A 141 -8.81 6.99 -17.04
C GLY A 141 -8.67 8.41 -17.62
N SER A 142 -8.74 9.45 -16.77
CA SER A 142 -8.41 10.83 -17.12
C SER A 142 -7.23 11.32 -16.28
N GLU A 143 -6.65 12.48 -16.59
CA GLU A 143 -5.60 13.09 -15.74
C GLU A 143 -6.18 13.82 -14.51
N GLN A 144 -7.49 14.02 -14.46
CA GLN A 144 -8.14 14.74 -13.37
C GLN A 144 -8.26 13.85 -12.12
N PRO A 145 -7.83 14.33 -10.94
CA PRO A 145 -7.91 13.54 -9.71
C PRO A 145 -9.36 13.33 -9.28
N LEU A 146 -9.66 12.11 -8.81
CA LEU A 146 -10.97 11.80 -8.20
C LEU A 146 -11.17 12.56 -6.89
N LEU A 147 -10.08 12.72 -6.12
CA LEU A 147 -10.05 13.38 -4.83
C LEU A 147 -8.83 14.29 -4.76
N SER A 148 -9.05 15.60 -4.71
CA SER A 148 -7.98 16.61 -4.88
C SER A 148 -6.95 16.65 -3.73
N ASN A 149 -7.23 16.01 -2.60
CA ASN A 149 -6.34 15.92 -1.43
C ASN A 149 -5.99 14.48 -1.05
N LEU A 150 -6.21 13.53 -1.95
CA LEU A 150 -5.79 12.13 -1.78
C LEU A 150 -4.63 11.82 -2.72
N PHE A 151 -3.60 11.22 -2.16
CA PHE A 151 -2.43 10.71 -2.85
C PHE A 151 -2.34 9.19 -2.63
N ALA A 152 -1.64 8.44 -3.47
CA ALA A 152 -1.42 7.02 -3.28
C ALA A 152 0.07 6.66 -3.44
N ALA A 153 0.52 5.63 -2.71
CA ALA A 153 1.91 5.21 -2.72
C ALA A 153 2.07 3.71 -2.41
N GLY A 154 3.23 3.18 -2.77
CA GLY A 154 3.62 1.79 -2.51
C GLY A 154 2.85 0.78 -3.34
N ALA A 155 2.62 -0.40 -2.75
CA ALA A 155 2.04 -1.54 -3.45
C ALA A 155 0.56 -1.37 -3.84
N THR A 156 -0.07 -0.25 -3.47
CA THR A 156 -1.43 0.10 -3.92
C THR A 156 -1.44 0.60 -5.37
N LEU A 157 -0.30 1.05 -5.91
CA LEU A 157 -0.21 1.60 -7.28
C LEU A 157 -0.37 0.51 -8.35
N ALA A 158 -1.11 0.82 -9.42
CA ALA A 158 -1.26 -0.05 -10.59
C ALA A 158 -0.01 -0.04 -11.49
N HIS A 159 -0.01 -0.94 -12.47
CA HIS A 159 0.96 -0.98 -13.59
C HIS A 159 2.42 -1.25 -13.19
N CYS A 160 2.64 -1.64 -11.95
CA CYS A 160 3.94 -2.08 -11.43
C CYS A 160 3.92 -3.60 -11.26
N GLU A 161 5.04 -4.30 -11.46
CA GLU A 161 5.08 -5.75 -11.23
C GLU A 161 6.16 -6.15 -10.21
N PRO A 162 5.98 -5.77 -8.93
CA PRO A 162 7.06 -5.77 -7.95
C PRO A 162 7.60 -7.16 -7.58
N ILE A 163 6.80 -8.22 -7.75
CA ILE A 163 7.24 -9.62 -7.57
C ILE A 163 8.27 -9.99 -8.63
N ARG A 164 7.95 -9.75 -9.91
CA ARG A 164 8.82 -10.12 -11.03
C ARG A 164 10.04 -9.22 -11.10
N GLU A 165 9.86 -7.93 -10.89
CA GLU A 165 10.90 -6.91 -10.90
C GLU A 165 11.80 -6.96 -9.66
N ARG A 166 11.35 -7.63 -8.59
CA ARG A 166 12.02 -7.67 -7.28
C ARG A 166 12.22 -6.27 -6.70
N SER A 167 11.19 -5.44 -6.82
CA SER A 167 11.26 -4.00 -6.60
C SER A 167 10.37 -3.50 -5.43
N PHE A 168 9.66 -4.39 -4.72
CA PHE A 168 8.69 -4.06 -3.65
C PHE A 168 9.10 -2.87 -2.76
N GLU A 169 10.11 -3.03 -1.92
CA GLU A 169 10.52 -2.03 -0.94
C GLU A 169 11.08 -0.77 -1.63
N GLY A 170 11.75 -0.94 -2.77
CA GLY A 170 12.25 0.18 -3.57
C GLY A 170 11.12 1.07 -4.07
N VAL A 171 10.06 0.47 -4.62
CA VAL A 171 8.85 1.18 -5.05
C VAL A 171 8.18 1.85 -3.85
N ALA A 172 8.00 1.14 -2.74
CA ALA A 172 7.38 1.69 -1.53
C ALA A 172 8.13 2.92 -0.99
N LEU A 173 9.46 2.85 -0.92
CA LEU A 173 10.31 3.96 -0.44
C LEU A 173 10.24 5.18 -1.36
N VAL A 174 10.42 4.99 -2.66
CA VAL A 174 10.48 6.11 -3.62
C VAL A 174 9.12 6.78 -3.75
N THR A 175 8.05 5.99 -3.92
CA THR A 175 6.70 6.55 -4.09
C THR A 175 6.17 7.15 -2.80
N GLY A 176 6.48 6.57 -1.64
CA GLY A 176 6.16 7.15 -0.34
C GLY A 176 6.84 8.50 -0.12
N TYR A 177 8.12 8.63 -0.49
CA TYR A 177 8.83 9.91 -0.42
C TYR A 177 8.20 10.98 -1.33
N VAL A 178 7.86 10.61 -2.57
CA VAL A 178 7.24 11.54 -3.52
C VAL A 178 5.85 11.96 -3.06
N ALA A 179 4.98 11.02 -2.71
CA ALA A 179 3.63 11.31 -2.23
C ALA A 179 3.66 12.17 -0.96
N GLY A 180 4.54 11.87 -0.01
CA GLY A 180 4.71 12.68 1.21
C GLY A 180 5.16 14.12 0.93
N ARG A 181 5.96 14.34 -0.12
CA ARG A 181 6.37 15.68 -0.55
C ARG A 181 5.29 16.46 -1.32
N LEU A 182 4.32 15.76 -1.90
CA LEU A 182 3.20 16.37 -2.61
C LEU A 182 2.01 16.63 -1.67
N ALA A 183 1.90 15.86 -0.59
CA ALA A 183 0.80 15.91 0.39
C ALA A 183 1.04 16.92 1.55
N VAL A 184 1.67 18.06 1.27
CA VAL A 184 1.94 19.16 2.24
C VAL A 184 0.89 20.27 2.21
#